data_AF-A0A7X2GZA2-F1
#
_entry.id   AF-A0A7X2GZA2-F1
#
_cell.length_a   1.000
_cell.length_b   1.000
_cell.length_c   1.000
_cell.angle_alpha   90.00
_cell.angle_beta   90.00
_cell.angle_gamma   90.00
#
_symmetry.space_group_name_H-M   'P 1'
#
loop_
_entity.id
_entity.type
_entity.pdbx_description
1 polymer ?
#
loop_
_entity_poly.entity_id
_entity_poly.type
_entity_poly.pdbx_seq_one_letter_code
_entity_poly.pdbx_strand_id
1 'polypeptide(L)'
;MPKPLKLSEAVERLRLKFPDIELVTYSGASKPCVIRCKTHGIQTVSSYSEIMRSVAGCPECGTLHRHKQAGYRFKQRAVEYEMLKKRVVQLEAALVKHGIELPRVDKD
;
A
#
# COMPACT_ATOMS: atom_id res chain seq x y z
N MET A 1 -16.62 11.05 -27.09
CA MET A 1 -15.75 9.97 -26.55
C MET A 1 -14.30 10.45 -26.61
N PRO A 2 -13.49 10.29 -25.55
CA PRO A 2 -12.08 10.67 -25.60
C PRO A 2 -11.35 9.84 -26.67
N LYS A 3 -10.41 10.48 -27.35
CA LYS A 3 -9.63 9.88 -28.45
C LYS A 3 -8.85 8.66 -27.92
N PRO A 4 -8.81 7.54 -28.67
CA PRO A 4 -8.04 6.37 -28.25
C PRO A 4 -6.56 6.73 -28.10
N LEU A 5 -5.98 6.38 -26.95
CA LEU A 5 -4.59 6.65 -26.60
C LEU A 5 -3.66 5.85 -27.52
N LYS A 6 -2.78 6.55 -28.24
CA LYS A 6 -1.82 5.95 -29.18
C LYS A 6 -0.70 5.22 -28.42
N LEU A 7 -0.08 4.23 -29.08
CA LEU A 7 1.05 3.47 -28.51
C LEU A 7 2.19 4.38 -28.04
N SER A 8 2.64 5.33 -28.87
CA SER A 8 3.75 6.23 -28.53
C SER A 8 3.45 7.04 -27.27
N GLU A 9 2.22 7.53 -27.16
CA GLU A 9 1.76 8.30 -26.01
C GLU A 9 1.61 7.44 -24.76
N ALA A 10 1.19 6.18 -24.91
CA ALA A 10 1.15 5.21 -23.81
C ALA A 10 2.55 4.86 -23.30
N VAL A 11 3.51 4.67 -24.20
CA VAL A 11 4.92 4.42 -23.83
C VAL A 11 5.50 5.61 -23.07
N GLU A 12 5.30 6.83 -23.57
CA GLU A 12 5.81 8.05 -22.94
C GLU A 12 5.21 8.28 -21.55
N ARG A 13 3.88 8.19 -21.43
CA ARG A 13 3.17 8.33 -20.15
C ARG A 13 3.61 7.26 -19.15
N LEU A 14 3.81 6.02 -19.60
CA LEU A 14 4.30 4.95 -18.73
C LEU A 14 5.71 5.25 -18.23
N ARG A 15 6.62 5.61 -19.13
CA ARG A 15 8.02 5.92 -18.79
C ARG A 15 8.14 7.09 -17.83
N LEU A 16 7.33 8.14 -18.00
CA LEU A 16 7.32 9.30 -17.11
C LEU A 16 6.89 8.94 -15.69
N LYS A 17 5.91 8.04 -15.54
CA LYS A 17 5.42 7.62 -14.22
C LYS A 17 6.24 6.50 -13.59
N PHE A 18 6.74 5.57 -14.41
CA PHE A 18 7.46 4.38 -13.99
C PHE A 18 8.74 4.20 -14.84
N PRO A 19 9.84 4.90 -14.51
CA PRO A 19 11.07 4.90 -15.30
C PRO A 19 11.73 3.51 -15.45
N ASP A 20 11.51 2.61 -14.49
CA ASP A 20 12.05 1.25 -14.48
C ASP A 20 11.10 0.20 -15.14
N ILE A 21 10.09 0.65 -15.88
CA ILE A 21 9.12 -0.20 -16.57
C ILE A 21 9.02 0.20 -18.04
N GLU A 22 9.14 -0.80 -18.91
CA GLU A 22 8.96 -0.66 -20.35
C GLU A 22 7.65 -1.33 -20.80
N LEU A 23 6.94 -0.70 -21.74
CA LEU A 23 5.74 -1.27 -22.36
C LEU A 23 6.14 -2.18 -23.52
N VAL A 24 5.83 -3.47 -23.43
CA VAL A 24 6.20 -4.47 -24.45
C VAL A 24 5.07 -4.66 -25.46
N THR A 25 3.83 -4.79 -25.00
CA THR A 25 2.65 -4.91 -25.87
C THR A 25 1.58 -3.93 -25.44
N TYR A 26 0.83 -3.38 -26.39
CA TYR A 26 -0.28 -2.48 -26.10
C TYR A 26 -1.31 -2.53 -27.22
N SER A 27 -2.54 -2.88 -26.85
CA SER A 27 -3.70 -2.98 -27.75
C SER A 27 -4.83 -2.03 -27.38
N GLY A 28 -4.61 -1.16 -26.38
CA GLY A 28 -5.56 -0.17 -25.89
C GLY A 28 -5.53 -0.02 -24.36
N ALA A 29 -6.07 1.09 -23.87
CA ALA A 29 -6.00 1.46 -22.46
C ALA A 29 -6.71 0.45 -21.52
N SER A 30 -7.84 -0.12 -21.96
CA SER A 30 -8.65 -1.09 -21.21
C SER A 30 -8.35 -2.55 -21.57
N LYS A 31 -7.34 -2.81 -22.41
CA LYS A 31 -6.97 -4.15 -22.85
C LYS A 31 -5.73 -4.64 -22.09
N PRO A 32 -5.58 -5.96 -21.87
CA PRO A 32 -4.37 -6.52 -21.30
C PRO A 32 -3.13 -6.11 -22.07
N CYS A 33 -2.05 -5.87 -21.33
CA CYS A 33 -0.74 -5.55 -21.90
C CYS A 33 0.38 -6.27 -21.16
N VAL A 34 1.54 -6.33 -21.82
CA VAL A 34 2.77 -6.88 -21.27
C VAL A 34 3.72 -5.74 -21.00
N ILE A 35 4.32 -5.75 -19.82
CA ILE A 35 5.37 -4.82 -19.43
C ILE A 35 6.65 -5.58 -19.09
N ARG A 36 7.78 -4.88 -19.14
CA ARG A 36 9.07 -5.37 -18.64
C ARG A 36 9.48 -4.49 -17.48
N CYS A 37 9.47 -5.05 -16.29
CA CYS A 37 10.00 -4.42 -15.09
C CYS A 37 11.50 -4.74 -14.99
N LYS A 38 12.31 -3.73 -14.67
CA LYS A 38 13.77 -3.90 -14.52
C LYS A 38 14.17 -4.94 -13.47
N THR A 39 13.37 -5.12 -12.42
CA THR A 39 13.68 -6.04 -11.30
C THR A 39 12.96 -7.37 -11.38
N HIS A 40 11.75 -7.41 -11.96
CA HIS A 40 10.87 -8.58 -11.97
C HIS A 40 10.63 -9.16 -13.38
N GLY A 41 11.28 -8.60 -14.40
CA GLY A 41 11.19 -9.08 -15.77
C GLY A 41 9.82 -8.85 -16.42
N ILE A 42 9.42 -9.79 -17.28
CA ILE A 42 8.18 -9.72 -18.06
C ILE A 42 6.98 -10.00 -17.17
N GLN A 43 5.98 -9.12 -17.22
CA GLN A 43 4.77 -9.21 -16.43
C GLN A 43 3.56 -8.92 -17.30
N THR A 44 2.52 -9.74 -17.15
CA THR A 44 1.21 -9.51 -17.76
C THR A 44 0.35 -8.69 -16.81
N VAL A 45 -0.28 -7.64 -17.33
CA VAL A 45 -1.21 -6.80 -16.56
C VAL A 45 -2.59 -6.81 -17.20
N SER A 46 -3.62 -6.63 -16.37
CA SER A 46 -5.02 -6.68 -16.82
C SER A 46 -5.38 -5.53 -17.75
N SER A 47 -4.80 -4.34 -17.55
CA SER A 47 -4.93 -3.22 -18.48
C SER A 47 -3.87 -2.15 -18.26
N TYR A 48 -3.60 -1.36 -19.32
CA TYR A 48 -2.73 -0.18 -19.22
C TYR A 48 -3.28 0.86 -18.22
N SER A 49 -4.59 1.06 -18.19
CA SER A 49 -5.23 1.97 -17.23
C SER A 49 -5.03 1.53 -15.77
N GLU A 50 -4.98 0.22 -15.50
CA GLU A 50 -4.67 -0.31 -14.16
C GLU A 50 -3.23 0.01 -13.76
N ILE A 51 -2.26 -0.18 -14.67
CA ILE A 51 -0.86 0.23 -14.44
C ILE A 51 -0.82 1.71 -14.05
N MET A 52 -1.49 2.57 -14.83
CA MET A 52 -1.47 4.01 -14.62
C MET A 52 -2.20 4.47 -13.35
N ARG A 53 -3.14 3.68 -12.80
CA ARG A 53 -3.75 3.96 -11.48
C ARG A 53 -2.93 3.42 -10.32
N SER A 54 -2.08 2.43 -10.56
CA SER A 54 -1.24 1.84 -9.53
C SER A 54 -0.16 2.81 -9.02
N VAL A 55 0.38 2.49 -7.84
CA VAL A 55 1.52 3.19 -7.23
C VAL A 55 2.86 2.66 -7.75
N ALA A 56 2.92 1.38 -8.12
CA ALA A 56 4.17 0.68 -8.41
C ALA A 56 4.35 0.29 -9.89
N GLY A 57 3.28 0.31 -10.68
CA GLY A 57 3.26 -0.04 -12.11
C GLY A 57 3.34 -1.54 -12.38
N CYS A 58 4.29 -2.22 -11.75
CA CYS A 58 4.50 -3.67 -11.83
C CYS A 58 3.69 -4.40 -10.74
N PRO A 59 2.99 -5.51 -11.08
CA PRO A 59 2.24 -6.32 -10.11
C PRO A 59 3.08 -6.79 -8.91
N GLU A 60 4.28 -7.33 -9.17
CA GLU A 60 5.17 -7.82 -8.12
C GLU A 60 5.71 -6.69 -7.24
N CYS A 61 6.11 -5.56 -7.84
CA CYS A 61 6.47 -4.36 -7.08
C CYS A 61 5.31 -3.91 -6.18
N GLY A 62 4.08 -3.95 -6.70
CA GLY A 62 2.87 -3.61 -5.95
C GLY A 62 2.63 -4.55 -4.76
N THR A 63 2.83 -5.85 -4.95
CA THR A 63 2.74 -6.85 -3.88
C THR A 63 3.77 -6.60 -2.79
N LEU A 64 5.04 -6.42 -3.16
CA LEU A 64 6.12 -6.10 -2.21
C LEU A 64 5.84 -4.81 -1.43
N HIS A 65 5.33 -3.78 -2.11
CA HIS A 65 4.96 -2.53 -1.47
C HIS A 65 3.84 -2.73 -0.43
N ARG A 66 2.81 -3.50 -0.78
CA ARG A 66 1.70 -3.84 0.14
C ARG A 66 2.19 -4.59 1.37
N HIS A 67 3.08 -5.58 1.21
CA HIS A 67 3.65 -6.32 2.34
C HIS A 67 4.47 -5.41 3.27
N LYS A 68 5.29 -4.51 2.71
CA LYS A 68 6.04 -3.52 3.50
C LYS A 68 5.10 -2.61 4.29
N GLN A 69 4.04 -2.10 3.67
CA GLN A 69 3.03 -1.27 4.36
C GLN A 69 2.32 -2.04 5.48
N ALA A 70 1.92 -3.29 5.22
CA ALA A 70 1.28 -4.13 6.23
C ALA A 70 2.20 -4.35 7.45
N GLY A 71 3.48 -4.64 7.20
CA GLY A 71 4.48 -4.77 8.26
C GLY A 71 4.68 -3.49 9.07
N TYR A 72 4.70 -2.32 8.41
CA TYR A 72 4.78 -1.03 9.10
C TYR A 72 3.56 -0.77 9.99
N ARG A 73 2.34 -1.00 9.48
CA ARG A 73 1.09 -0.84 10.25
C ARG A 73 1.04 -1.76 11.47
N PHE A 74 1.54 -3.00 11.34
CA PHE A 74 1.65 -3.91 12.48
C PHE A 74 2.59 -3.36 13.56
N LYS A 75 3.78 -2.88 13.16
CA LYS A 75 4.74 -2.26 14.09
C LYS A 75 4.16 -1.02 14.78
N GLN A 76 3.48 -0.15 14.04
CA GLN A 76 2.83 1.03 14.62
C GLN A 76 1.79 0.67 15.68
N ARG A 77 0.93 -0.32 15.41
CA ARG A 77 -0.07 -0.80 16.38
C ARG A 77 0.57 -1.37 17.64
N ALA A 78 1.68 -2.10 17.51
CA ALA A 78 2.39 -2.62 18.68
C ALA A 78 2.93 -1.48 19.56
N VAL A 79 3.52 -0.45 18.94
CA VAL A 79 4.00 0.74 19.67
C VAL A 79 2.84 1.48 20.36
N GLU A 80 1.73 1.69 19.64
CA GLU A 80 0.54 2.34 20.18
C GLU A 80 -0.05 1.58 21.37
N TYR A 81 -0.13 0.25 21.28
CA TYR A 81 -0.59 -0.61 22.37
C TYR A 81 0.31 -0.48 23.61
N GLU A 82 1.64 -0.52 23.44
CA GLU A 82 2.58 -0.35 24.54
C GLU A 82 2.46 1.02 25.21
N MET A 83 2.25 2.09 24.43
CA MET A 83 2.01 3.43 24.96
C MET A 83 0.69 3.51 25.73
N LEU A 84 -0.39 2.96 25.17
CA LEU A 84 -1.70 2.96 25.80
C LEU A 84 -1.66 2.18 27.11
N LYS A 85 -1.04 1.00 27.12
CA LYS A 85 -0.87 0.17 28.31
C LYS A 85 -0.13 0.91 29.43
N LYS A 86 0.97 1.59 29.10
CA LYS A 86 1.68 2.44 30.08
C LYS A 86 0.79 3.56 30.62
N ARG A 87 0.00 4.19 29.76
CA ARG A 87 -0.90 5.27 30.18
C ARG A 87 -2.04 4.79 31.07
N VAL A 88 -2.60 3.62 30.80
CA VAL A 88 -3.60 2.97 31.65
C VAL A 88 -3.02 2.75 33.06
N VAL A 89 -1.84 2.14 33.17
CA VAL A 89 -1.19 1.89 34.47
C VAL A 89 -0.93 3.20 35.23
N GLN A 90 -0.51 4.26 34.54
CA GLN A 90 -0.29 5.57 35.16
C GLN A 90 -1.59 6.20 35.68
N LEU A 91 -2.69 6.08 34.93
CA LEU A 91 -4.00 6.58 35.33
C LEU A 91 -4.55 5.80 36.52
N GLU A 92 -4.43 4.47 36.49
CA GLU A 92 -4.81 3.59 37.60
C GLU A 92 -4.07 3.97 38.89
N ALA A 93 -2.75 4.15 38.80
CA ALA A 93 -1.94 4.60 39.94
C ALA A 93 -2.34 5.99 40.45
N ALA A 94 -2.69 6.92 39.55
CA ALA A 94 -3.15 8.25 39.92
C ALA A 94 -4.51 8.21 40.64
N LEU A 95 -5.46 7.41 40.16
CA LEU A 95 -6.78 7.23 40.79
C LEU A 95 -6.66 6.68 42.21
N VAL A 96 -5.83 5.64 42.38
CA VAL A 96 -5.54 5.05 43.71
C VAL A 96 -4.92 6.09 44.64
N LYS A 97 -3.98 6.92 44.16
CA LYS A 97 -3.37 7.99 44.95
C LYS A 97 -4.39 9.03 45.44
N HIS A 98 -5.45 9.25 44.68
CA HIS A 98 -6.54 10.15 45.04
C HIS A 98 -7.66 9.47 45.84
N GLY A 99 -7.46 8.21 46.28
CA GLY A 99 -8.44 7.46 47.07
C GLY A 99 -9.66 6.99 46.26
N ILE A 100 -9.57 6.99 44.93
CA ILE A 100 -10.63 6.50 44.05
C ILE A 100 -10.37 5.02 43.80
N GLU A 101 -11.29 4.16 44.25
CA GLU A 101 -11.25 2.72 43.95
C GLU A 101 -11.58 2.47 42.47
N LEU A 102 -10.81 1.59 41.84
CA LEU A 102 -11.03 1.20 40.45
C LEU A 102 -12.17 0.18 40.35
N PRO A 103 -13.10 0.33 39.40
CA PRO A 103 -14.14 -0.68 39.17
C PRO A 103 -13.49 -1.99 38.73
N ARG A 104 -13.93 -3.11 39.32
CA ARG A 104 -13.57 -4.45 38.84
C ARG A 104 -14.23 -4.65 37.48
N VAL A 105 -13.41 -4.88 36.45
CA VAL A 105 -13.91 -5.30 35.14
C VAL A 105 -13.77 -6.82 35.10
N ASP A 106 -14.87 -7.51 35.35
CA ASP A 106 -14.94 -8.96 35.14
C ASP A 106 -14.86 -9.23 33.62
N LYS A 107 -13.99 -10.16 33.23
CA LYS A 107 -13.88 -10.60 31.84
C LYS A 107 -14.82 -11.79 31.66
N ASP A 108 -15.99 -11.55 31.10
CA ASP A 108 -16.89 -12.59 30.57
C ASP A 108 -16.31 -13.24 29.30
#